data_AF-A0AAV5DMM2-F1
#
_entry.id   AF-A0AAV5DMM2-F1
#
_cell.length_a   1.000
_cell.length_b   1.000
_cell.length_c   1.000
_cell.angle_alpha   90.00
_cell.angle_beta   90.00
_cell.angle_gamma   90.00
#
_symmetry.space_group_name_H-M   'P 1'
#
loop_
_entity.id
_entity.type
_entity.pdbx_description
1 polymer ?
#
loop_
_entity_poly.entity_id
_entity_poly.type
_entity_poly.pdbx_seq_one_letter_code
_entity_poly.pdbx_strand_id
1 'polypeptide(L)'
;MPSSACSVLPGPDATLPPVLSEDLLEEIFLRIASPADLTRASTACAIFRRLVTGPSFLCRYRSLHPPLFLGRIAGFQQVQRPHPSAHAARAFAGAANFNFDNYLPRDRGRGWLPTDVHDGRVLLESINFDNLMDTDLAVCDPLSGQFHLLPLIPISVQMREQNELNFEFEAFLVPSGDKDKETTFKVIFQAYYMENIVASVFSSNSRSSSIGTSTGWGDSGLPDRSMQSLGGRQYSYGCFYWKMDRVNKLLKQDISRMKFTIVDLPPYHEEQDITIVEAEGRLGMFSYIDNISMTYLLYYTRQKADKNS
;
A
#
# COMPACT_ATOMS: atom_id res chain seq x y z
N MET A 1 22.53 19.17 -76.60
CA MET A 1 23.72 19.09 -75.72
C MET A 1 23.20 19.03 -74.29
N PRO A 2 23.70 18.11 -73.45
CA PRO A 2 22.93 17.44 -72.39
C PRO A 2 22.91 18.22 -71.07
N SER A 3 21.91 17.99 -70.22
CA SER A 3 22.00 18.28 -68.79
C SER A 3 21.69 17.00 -68.02
N SER A 4 22.75 16.45 -67.45
CA SER A 4 22.80 15.20 -66.70
C SER A 4 21.83 15.17 -65.53
N ALA A 5 21.11 14.04 -65.41
CA ALA A 5 20.45 13.66 -64.18
C ALA A 5 21.52 13.36 -63.12
N CYS A 6 21.56 14.15 -62.05
CA CYS A 6 22.39 13.85 -60.89
C CYS A 6 21.65 12.80 -60.04
N SER A 7 21.91 11.53 -60.32
CA SER A 7 21.53 10.44 -59.42
C SER A 7 22.43 10.52 -58.18
N VAL A 8 21.89 11.03 -57.08
CA VAL A 8 22.55 10.96 -55.78
C VAL A 8 22.57 9.48 -55.37
N LEU A 9 23.72 8.84 -55.54
CA LEU A 9 23.97 7.50 -54.99
C LEU A 9 23.95 7.59 -53.45
N PRO A 10 23.32 6.63 -52.74
CA PRO A 10 23.44 6.57 -51.30
C PRO A 10 24.90 6.25 -50.94
N GLY A 11 25.54 7.12 -50.18
CA GLY A 11 26.90 6.89 -49.67
C GLY A 11 26.96 5.60 -48.85
N PRO A 12 27.95 4.72 -49.06
CA PRO A 12 28.13 3.53 -48.27
C PRO A 12 28.83 3.94 -46.98
N ASP A 13 28.06 4.41 -46.00
CA ASP A 13 28.40 4.45 -44.56
C ASP A 13 27.27 5.11 -43.75
N ALA A 14 26.02 4.76 -44.05
CA ALA A 14 24.99 4.87 -43.03
C ALA A 14 25.22 3.73 -42.03
N THR A 15 26.13 3.94 -41.09
CA THR A 15 26.27 3.06 -39.92
C THR A 15 24.89 3.01 -39.27
N LEU A 16 24.23 1.85 -39.37
CA LEU A 16 23.02 1.57 -38.60
C LEU A 16 23.32 1.94 -37.15
N PRO A 17 22.48 2.75 -36.47
CA PRO A 17 22.72 3.07 -35.07
C PRO A 17 22.91 1.75 -34.32
N PRO A 18 23.88 1.68 -33.39
CA PRO A 18 24.14 0.47 -32.65
C PRO A 18 22.82 -0.04 -32.08
N VAL A 19 22.47 -1.28 -32.40
CA VAL A 19 21.25 -1.91 -31.89
C VAL A 19 21.36 -1.90 -30.38
N LEU A 20 20.62 -1.00 -29.73
CA LEU A 20 20.58 -0.91 -28.28
C LEU A 20 20.07 -2.26 -27.76
N SER A 21 20.78 -2.84 -26.80
CA SER A 21 20.32 -4.05 -26.13
C SER A 21 19.03 -3.77 -25.36
N GLU A 22 18.23 -4.81 -25.12
CA GLU A 22 17.00 -4.70 -24.32
C GLU A 22 17.31 -4.17 -22.91
N ASP A 23 18.44 -4.57 -22.31
CA ASP A 23 18.89 -4.07 -21.00
C ASP A 23 19.12 -2.56 -21.00
N LEU A 24 19.75 -2.00 -22.04
CA LEU A 24 19.98 -0.57 -22.15
C LEU A 24 18.68 0.20 -22.40
N LEU A 25 17.74 -0.38 -23.15
CA LEU A 25 16.42 0.20 -23.37
C LEU A 25 15.61 0.25 -22.07
N GLU A 26 15.63 -0.82 -21.27
CA GLU A 26 15.03 -0.83 -19.94
C GLU A 26 15.63 0.27 -19.06
N GLU A 27 16.95 0.40 -19.02
CA GLU A 27 17.63 1.46 -18.27
C GLU A 27 17.23 2.88 -18.72
N ILE A 28 17.02 3.10 -20.01
CA ILE A 28 16.54 4.37 -20.55
C ILE A 28 15.09 4.61 -20.11
N PHE A 29 14.22 3.61 -20.26
CA PHE A 29 12.81 3.73 -19.89
C PHE A 29 12.62 3.93 -18.38
N LEU A 30 13.46 3.32 -17.54
CA LEU A 30 13.46 3.53 -16.09
C LEU A 30 13.79 4.97 -15.69
N ARG A 31 14.47 5.75 -16.54
CA ARG A 31 14.78 7.16 -16.27
C ARG A 31 13.66 8.12 -16.68
N ILE A 32 12.64 7.65 -17.40
CA ILE A 32 11.49 8.47 -17.80
C ILE A 32 10.55 8.61 -16.60
N ALA A 33 10.68 9.69 -15.83
CA ALA A 33 9.87 9.89 -14.62
C ALA A 33 8.37 10.12 -14.88
N SER A 34 8.01 10.53 -16.11
CA SER A 34 6.64 10.79 -16.51
C SER A 34 5.96 9.52 -17.01
N PRO A 35 4.95 8.98 -16.30
CA PRO A 35 4.24 7.78 -16.74
C PRO A 35 3.56 7.97 -18.10
N ALA A 36 3.15 9.19 -18.43
CA ALA A 36 2.54 9.52 -19.72
C ALA A 36 3.53 9.50 -20.89
N ASP A 37 4.80 9.83 -20.66
CA ASP A 37 5.86 9.71 -21.67
C ASP A 37 6.27 8.24 -21.82
N LEU A 38 6.33 7.50 -20.71
CA LEU A 38 6.61 6.06 -20.72
C LEU A 38 5.52 5.28 -21.48
N THR A 39 4.24 5.59 -21.27
CA THR A 39 3.16 4.95 -22.05
C THR A 39 3.27 5.30 -23.53
N ARG A 40 3.56 6.55 -23.89
CA ARG A 40 3.82 6.94 -25.29
C ARG A 40 4.99 6.17 -25.91
N ALA A 41 6.11 6.04 -25.20
CA ALA A 41 7.24 5.23 -25.65
C ALA A 41 6.83 3.77 -25.87
N SER A 42 6.03 3.18 -24.97
CA SER A 42 5.54 1.80 -25.11
C SER A 42 4.68 1.60 -26.37
N THR A 43 3.99 2.64 -26.86
CA THR A 43 3.18 2.53 -28.09
C THR A 43 4.00 2.58 -29.38
N ALA A 44 5.29 2.96 -29.31
CA ALA A 44 6.13 3.11 -30.49
C ALA A 44 6.47 1.77 -31.17
N CYS A 45 6.68 0.69 -30.39
CA CYS A 45 6.93 -0.64 -30.95
C CYS A 45 6.57 -1.78 -29.98
N ALA A 46 6.45 -3.00 -30.53
CA ALA A 46 6.11 -4.19 -29.75
C ALA A 46 7.16 -4.55 -28.69
N ILE A 47 8.45 -4.35 -28.98
CA ILE A 47 9.54 -4.62 -28.03
C ILE A 47 9.44 -3.66 -26.85
N PHE A 48 9.27 -2.36 -27.09
CA PHE A 48 9.17 -1.36 -26.03
C PHE A 48 7.96 -1.62 -25.14
N ARG A 49 6.81 -1.93 -25.74
CA ARG A 49 5.64 -2.37 -25.00
C ARG A 49 5.95 -3.55 -24.10
N ARG A 50 6.55 -4.62 -24.64
CA ARG A 50 6.90 -5.83 -23.88
C ARG A 50 7.79 -5.51 -22.68
N LEU A 51 8.83 -4.70 -22.88
CA LEU A 51 9.75 -4.29 -21.82
C LEU A 51 9.04 -3.46 -20.74
N VAL A 52 8.31 -2.43 -21.14
CA VAL A 52 7.60 -1.52 -20.21
C VAL A 52 6.48 -2.23 -19.44
N THR A 53 5.80 -3.20 -20.05
CA THR A 53 4.77 -4.01 -19.37
C THR A 53 5.36 -5.20 -18.61
N GLY A 54 6.68 -5.37 -18.59
CA GLY A 54 7.35 -6.45 -17.90
C GLY A 54 7.24 -6.31 -16.39
N PRO A 55 6.95 -7.38 -15.63
CA PRO A 55 6.82 -7.30 -14.17
C PRO A 55 8.09 -6.80 -13.46
N SER A 56 9.27 -7.21 -13.95
CA SER A 56 10.57 -6.76 -13.43
C SER A 56 10.78 -5.26 -13.65
N PHE A 57 10.45 -4.77 -14.84
CA PHE A 57 10.54 -3.36 -15.18
C PHE A 57 9.59 -2.51 -14.32
N LEU A 58 8.31 -2.91 -14.21
CA LEU A 58 7.31 -2.19 -13.43
C LEU A 58 7.66 -2.14 -11.94
N CYS A 59 8.18 -3.24 -11.39
CA CYS A 59 8.74 -3.26 -10.05
C CYS A 59 9.82 -2.19 -9.89
N ARG A 60 10.90 -2.25 -10.69
CA ARG A 60 12.01 -1.29 -10.63
C ARG A 60 11.55 0.16 -10.84
N TYR A 61 10.59 0.36 -11.74
CA TYR A 61 10.02 1.67 -12.02
C TYR A 61 9.31 2.24 -10.79
N ARG A 62 8.50 1.45 -10.08
CA ARG A 62 7.82 1.87 -8.83
C ARG A 62 8.79 2.13 -7.68
N SER A 63 9.89 1.39 -7.60
CA SER A 63 10.92 1.64 -6.58
C SER A 63 11.68 2.95 -6.82
N LEU A 64 11.81 3.36 -8.09
CA LEU A 64 12.51 4.59 -8.50
C LEU A 64 11.61 5.83 -8.51
N HIS A 65 10.34 5.66 -8.90
CA HIS A 65 9.40 6.78 -9.11
C HIS A 65 8.27 6.75 -8.08
N PRO A 66 7.99 7.87 -7.41
CA PRO A 66 6.87 7.94 -6.46
C PRO A 66 5.54 7.54 -7.11
N PRO A 67 4.67 6.80 -6.39
CA PRO A 67 3.36 6.44 -6.91
C PRO A 67 2.53 7.70 -7.16
N LEU A 68 1.71 7.66 -8.21
CA LEU A 68 0.79 8.76 -8.52
C LEU A 68 -0.34 8.80 -7.49
N PHE A 69 -0.51 9.95 -6.82
CA PHE A 69 -1.72 10.19 -6.04
C PHE A 69 -2.89 10.49 -6.99
N LEU A 70 -3.83 9.54 -7.10
CA LEU A 70 -4.97 9.62 -8.01
C LEU A 70 -6.25 10.11 -7.32
N GLY A 71 -6.38 9.94 -6.01
CA GLY A 71 -7.57 10.32 -5.29
C GLY A 71 -7.71 9.65 -3.94
N ARG A 72 -8.85 9.90 -3.31
CA ARG A 72 -9.27 9.28 -2.05
C ARG A 72 -10.41 8.29 -2.31
N ILE A 73 -10.39 7.17 -1.59
CA ILE A 73 -11.39 6.11 -1.69
C ILE A 73 -12.33 6.23 -0.48
N ALA A 74 -13.48 6.85 -0.70
CA ALA A 74 -14.64 6.98 0.21
C ALA A 74 -15.81 7.54 -0.62
N GLY A 75 -16.21 6.77 -1.65
CA GLY A 75 -16.77 7.33 -2.88
C GLY A 75 -15.66 8.01 -3.68
N PHE A 76 -15.10 7.35 -4.69
CA PHE A 76 -13.82 7.75 -5.31
C PHE A 76 -13.78 9.23 -5.69
N GLN A 77 -12.94 9.98 -4.99
CA GLN A 77 -12.71 11.41 -5.18
C GLN A 77 -11.39 11.60 -5.89
N GLN A 78 -11.46 11.74 -7.21
CA GLN A 78 -10.29 12.00 -8.04
C GLN A 78 -9.61 13.32 -7.69
N VAL A 79 -8.29 13.35 -7.83
CA VAL A 79 -7.51 14.57 -7.76
C VAL A 79 -7.87 15.51 -8.92
N GLN A 80 -8.07 16.79 -8.61
CA GLN A 80 -8.41 17.83 -9.59
C GLN A 80 -7.21 18.75 -9.87
N ARG A 81 -7.34 19.56 -10.94
CA ARG A 81 -6.39 20.65 -11.22
C ARG A 81 -6.32 21.61 -10.03
N PRO A 82 -5.16 22.21 -9.72
CA PRO A 82 -3.93 22.26 -10.54
C PRO A 82 -2.92 21.11 -10.32
N HIS A 83 -3.29 20.04 -9.61
CA HIS A 83 -2.35 18.96 -9.30
C HIS A 83 -1.83 18.22 -10.55
N PRO A 84 -0.53 17.88 -10.64
CA PRO A 84 0.07 17.23 -11.82
C PRO A 84 -0.63 15.93 -12.25
N SER A 85 -1.07 15.12 -11.28
CA SER A 85 -1.76 13.84 -11.53
C SER A 85 -3.22 13.96 -11.98
N ALA A 86 -3.80 15.17 -12.09
CA ALA A 86 -5.23 15.34 -12.34
C ALA A 86 -5.71 14.70 -13.66
N HIS A 87 -4.87 14.68 -14.69
CA HIS A 87 -5.23 14.00 -15.94
C HIS A 87 -5.24 12.48 -15.77
N ALA A 88 -4.21 11.91 -15.12
CA ALA A 88 -4.14 10.47 -14.84
C ALA A 88 -5.30 10.03 -13.94
N ALA A 89 -5.61 10.82 -12.91
CA ALA A 89 -6.74 10.60 -12.02
C ALA A 89 -8.08 10.55 -12.76
N ARG A 90 -8.30 11.45 -13.73
CA ARG A 90 -9.50 11.45 -14.56
C ARG A 90 -9.60 10.27 -15.50
N ALA A 91 -8.50 9.92 -16.16
CA ALA A 91 -8.46 8.74 -17.02
C ALA A 91 -8.76 7.47 -16.21
N PHE A 92 -8.17 7.36 -15.02
CA PHE A 92 -8.42 6.27 -14.08
C PHE A 92 -9.88 6.25 -13.60
N ALA A 93 -10.45 7.40 -13.20
CA ALA A 93 -11.85 7.51 -12.79
C ALA A 93 -12.83 7.01 -13.85
N GLY A 94 -12.54 7.25 -15.14
CA GLY A 94 -13.38 6.83 -16.25
C GLY A 94 -13.22 5.36 -16.63
N ALA A 95 -12.08 4.75 -16.32
CA ALA A 95 -11.81 3.34 -16.62
C ALA A 95 -12.15 2.38 -15.46
N ALA A 96 -11.98 2.84 -14.23
CA ALA A 96 -12.15 2.05 -13.03
C ALA A 96 -13.63 1.96 -12.59
N ASN A 97 -14.06 0.78 -12.18
CA ASN A 97 -15.37 0.52 -11.62
C ASN A 97 -15.35 0.48 -10.09
N PHE A 98 -15.65 1.61 -9.48
CA PHE A 98 -15.81 1.76 -8.03
C PHE A 98 -17.20 1.39 -7.51
N ASN A 99 -18.11 0.94 -8.37
CA ASN A 99 -19.42 0.44 -7.94
C ASN A 99 -19.29 -1.05 -7.59
N PHE A 100 -18.69 -1.31 -6.42
CA PHE A 100 -18.36 -2.64 -5.93
C PHE A 100 -19.61 -3.54 -5.77
N ASP A 101 -20.77 -2.95 -5.45
CA ASP A 101 -22.03 -3.67 -5.26
C ASP A 101 -22.62 -4.30 -6.55
N ASN A 102 -22.05 -3.99 -7.72
CA ASN A 102 -22.49 -4.56 -9.00
C ASN A 102 -21.87 -5.92 -9.30
N TYR A 103 -20.70 -6.23 -8.72
CA TYR A 103 -19.96 -7.46 -9.02
C TYR A 103 -19.60 -8.28 -7.79
N LEU A 104 -19.69 -7.71 -6.59
CA LEU A 104 -19.59 -8.47 -5.35
C LEU A 104 -20.91 -9.13 -4.96
N PRO A 105 -20.88 -10.27 -4.25
CA PRO A 105 -22.09 -10.93 -3.76
C PRO A 105 -22.89 -10.01 -2.84
N ARG A 106 -24.21 -9.91 -3.09
CA ARG A 106 -25.16 -9.08 -2.32
C ARG A 106 -25.84 -9.84 -1.18
N ASP A 107 -25.70 -11.15 -1.14
CA ASP A 107 -26.22 -12.04 -0.10
C ASP A 107 -25.45 -11.92 1.23
N ARG A 108 -24.33 -11.20 1.23
CA ARG A 108 -23.34 -11.14 2.33
C ARG A 108 -23.33 -9.82 3.13
N GLY A 109 -24.31 -8.94 2.92
CA GLY A 109 -24.41 -7.67 3.66
C GLY A 109 -25.31 -6.65 2.97
N ARG A 110 -25.41 -5.43 3.53
CA ARG A 110 -26.18 -4.33 2.92
C ARG A 110 -25.39 -3.54 1.85
N GLY A 111 -24.10 -3.84 1.69
CA GLY A 111 -23.20 -3.20 0.74
C GLY A 111 -21.74 -3.45 1.12
N TRP A 112 -20.82 -2.85 0.38
CA TRP A 112 -19.37 -2.98 0.58
C TRP A 112 -18.71 -1.62 0.82
N LEU A 113 -17.88 -1.52 1.87
CA LEU A 113 -17.12 -0.32 2.21
C LEU A 113 -15.63 -0.52 1.96
N PRO A 114 -14.96 0.40 1.27
CA PRO A 114 -13.50 0.40 1.21
C PRO A 114 -12.88 0.67 2.57
N THR A 115 -11.93 -0.16 2.98
CA THR A 115 -11.20 -0.04 4.25
C THR A 115 -9.72 0.23 4.06
N ASP A 116 -9.11 -0.29 2.99
CA ASP A 116 -7.71 -0.07 2.70
C ASP A 116 -7.41 -0.13 1.20
N VAL A 117 -6.30 0.50 0.79
CA VAL A 117 -5.90 0.62 -0.60
C VAL A 117 -4.40 0.50 -0.72
N HIS A 118 -3.93 -0.46 -1.51
CA HIS A 118 -2.52 -0.59 -1.81
C HIS A 118 -2.29 -1.21 -3.18
N ASP A 119 -1.24 -0.76 -3.88
CA ASP A 119 -0.83 -1.26 -5.20
C ASP A 119 -1.96 -1.34 -6.24
N GLY A 120 -2.87 -0.35 -6.22
CA GLY A 120 -4.02 -0.28 -7.13
C GLY A 120 -5.16 -1.24 -6.79
N ARG A 121 -5.07 -1.99 -5.68
CA ARG A 121 -6.14 -2.85 -5.17
C ARG A 121 -6.85 -2.17 -4.02
N VAL A 122 -8.13 -2.52 -3.86
CA VAL A 122 -9.00 -2.00 -2.79
C VAL A 122 -9.44 -3.18 -1.93
N LEU A 123 -9.17 -3.09 -0.63
CA LEU A 123 -9.76 -3.98 0.36
C LEU A 123 -11.14 -3.42 0.75
N LEU A 124 -12.12 -4.30 0.74
CA LEU A 124 -13.51 -4.00 1.02
C LEU A 124 -14.00 -4.88 2.16
N GLU A 125 -14.85 -4.28 2.97
CA GLU A 125 -15.51 -4.90 4.11
C GLU A 125 -17.03 -4.87 3.90
N SER A 126 -17.70 -5.99 4.15
CA SER A 126 -19.15 -6.04 4.04
C SER A 126 -19.82 -5.30 5.20
N ILE A 127 -20.83 -4.51 4.88
CA ILE A 127 -21.60 -3.80 5.92
C ILE A 127 -22.56 -4.81 6.55
N ASN A 128 -22.19 -5.32 7.72
CA ASN A 128 -23.03 -6.18 8.55
C ASN A 128 -23.24 -5.54 9.94
N PHE A 129 -24.43 -4.99 10.18
CA PHE A 129 -24.78 -4.35 11.46
C PHE A 129 -25.14 -5.35 12.56
N ASP A 130 -25.39 -6.61 12.19
CA ASP A 130 -25.90 -7.63 13.12
C ASP A 130 -24.77 -8.43 13.78
N ASN A 131 -23.60 -8.54 13.15
CA ASN A 131 -22.44 -9.23 13.73
C ASN A 131 -21.09 -8.81 13.10
N LEU A 132 -20.24 -8.13 13.87
CA LEU A 132 -18.85 -7.82 13.46
C LEU A 132 -17.98 -9.09 13.26
N MET A 133 -18.44 -10.24 13.76
CA MET A 133 -17.71 -11.52 13.67
C MET A 133 -17.93 -12.26 12.35
N ASP A 134 -18.94 -11.86 11.57
CA ASP A 134 -19.29 -12.45 10.27
C ASP A 134 -19.05 -11.47 9.13
N THR A 135 -18.15 -10.51 9.31
CA THR A 135 -17.82 -9.56 8.27
C THR A 135 -17.02 -10.24 7.17
N ASP A 136 -17.54 -10.20 5.95
CA ASP A 136 -16.86 -10.71 4.77
C ASP A 136 -15.87 -9.66 4.25
N LEU A 137 -14.72 -10.12 3.79
CA LEU A 137 -13.68 -9.26 3.22
C LEU A 137 -13.43 -9.66 1.76
N ALA A 138 -13.19 -8.64 0.92
CA ALA A 138 -12.88 -8.83 -0.48
C ALA A 138 -11.75 -7.91 -0.91
N VAL A 139 -10.84 -8.42 -1.73
CA VAL A 139 -9.84 -7.59 -2.42
C VAL A 139 -10.24 -7.46 -3.88
N CYS A 140 -10.40 -6.22 -4.33
CA CYS A 140 -10.85 -5.89 -5.68
C CYS A 140 -9.77 -5.12 -6.44
N ASP A 141 -9.63 -5.41 -7.72
CA ASP A 141 -8.97 -4.53 -8.68
C ASP A 141 -10.06 -3.74 -9.42
N PRO A 142 -10.18 -2.42 -9.16
CA PRO A 142 -11.23 -1.61 -9.74
C PRO A 142 -11.05 -1.41 -11.27
N LEU A 143 -9.85 -1.63 -11.84
CA LEU A 143 -9.65 -1.51 -13.29
C LEU A 143 -10.16 -2.73 -14.05
N SER A 144 -9.88 -3.93 -13.54
CA SER A 144 -10.32 -5.18 -14.17
C SER A 144 -11.72 -5.61 -13.73
N GLY A 145 -12.22 -5.09 -12.61
CA GLY A 145 -13.46 -5.55 -11.97
C GLY A 145 -13.32 -6.95 -11.37
N GLN A 146 -12.10 -7.50 -11.31
CA GLN A 146 -11.84 -8.77 -10.66
C GLN A 146 -11.80 -8.60 -9.15
N PHE A 147 -12.34 -9.59 -8.44
CA PHE A 147 -12.34 -9.61 -6.99
C PHE A 147 -11.94 -10.98 -6.45
N HIS A 148 -11.45 -10.97 -5.22
CA HIS A 148 -11.10 -12.14 -4.44
C HIS A 148 -11.77 -12.04 -3.09
N LEU A 149 -12.75 -12.89 -2.83
CA LEU A 149 -13.29 -13.08 -1.49
C LEU A 149 -12.22 -13.73 -0.62
N LEU A 150 -11.98 -13.16 0.55
CA LEU A 150 -11.07 -13.71 1.53
C LEU A 150 -11.78 -14.83 2.30
N PRO A 151 -11.05 -15.87 2.73
CA PRO A 151 -11.63 -16.89 3.59
C PRO A 151 -12.07 -16.29 4.92
N LEU A 152 -12.94 -17.01 5.63
CA LEU A 152 -13.34 -16.63 6.98
C LEU A 152 -12.10 -16.35 7.83
N ILE A 153 -12.11 -15.23 8.54
CA ILE A 153 -10.97 -14.73 9.30
C ILE A 153 -10.58 -15.79 10.33
N PRO A 154 -9.37 -16.39 10.27
CA PRO A 154 -8.98 -17.46 11.21
C PRO A 154 -9.04 -17.00 12.67
N ILE A 155 -8.79 -15.71 12.91
CA ILE A 155 -8.85 -15.10 14.22
C ILE A 155 -10.29 -15.09 14.76
N SER A 156 -11.31 -14.80 13.95
CA SER A 156 -12.70 -14.82 14.42
C SER A 156 -13.16 -16.23 14.79
N VAL A 157 -12.68 -17.25 14.07
CA VAL A 157 -12.92 -18.66 14.41
C VAL A 157 -12.29 -19.01 15.76
N GLN A 158 -11.01 -18.70 15.94
CA GLN A 158 -10.30 -18.97 17.19
C GLN A 158 -10.98 -18.26 18.39
N MET A 159 -11.49 -17.04 18.20
CA MET A 159 -12.14 -16.30 19.28
C MET A 159 -13.52 -16.82 19.64
N ARG A 160 -14.28 -17.34 18.66
CA ARG A 160 -15.53 -18.05 18.97
C ARG A 160 -15.28 -19.26 19.87
N GLU A 161 -14.20 -19.99 19.62
CA GLU A 161 -13.82 -21.13 20.46
C GLU A 161 -13.43 -20.69 21.87
N GLN A 162 -12.86 -19.49 22.03
CA GLN A 162 -12.44 -18.93 23.32
C GLN A 162 -13.54 -18.12 24.04
N ASN A 163 -14.70 -17.91 23.41
CA ASN A 163 -15.81 -17.11 23.92
C ASN A 163 -15.43 -15.66 24.28
N GLU A 164 -14.42 -15.11 23.60
CA GLU A 164 -13.97 -13.72 23.75
C GLU A 164 -14.62 -12.83 22.69
N LEU A 165 -15.61 -12.03 23.10
CA LEU A 165 -16.39 -11.16 22.19
C LEU A 165 -16.00 -9.68 22.25
N ASN A 166 -15.12 -9.28 23.18
CA ASN A 166 -14.66 -7.91 23.33
C ASN A 166 -13.28 -7.73 22.70
N PHE A 167 -13.25 -7.58 21.38
CA PHE A 167 -12.02 -7.27 20.65
C PHE A 167 -12.27 -6.25 19.54
N GLU A 168 -11.21 -5.55 19.16
CA GLU A 168 -11.19 -4.72 17.97
C GLU A 168 -10.51 -5.48 16.82
N PHE A 169 -11.03 -5.33 15.61
CA PHE A 169 -10.54 -6.03 14.42
C PHE A 169 -10.14 -5.05 13.34
N GLU A 170 -9.03 -5.34 12.67
CA GLU A 170 -8.53 -4.56 11.55
C GLU A 170 -7.99 -5.50 10.46
N ALA A 171 -8.30 -5.19 9.20
CA ALA A 171 -7.75 -5.89 8.04
C ALA A 171 -7.13 -4.88 7.08
N PHE A 172 -5.98 -5.24 6.49
CA PHE A 172 -5.27 -4.34 5.58
C PHE A 172 -4.34 -5.04 4.61
N LEU A 173 -4.10 -4.37 3.48
CA LEU A 173 -3.21 -4.82 2.43
C LEU A 173 -1.76 -4.61 2.87
N VAL A 174 -0.94 -5.62 2.59
CA VAL A 174 0.51 -5.50 2.75
C VAL A 174 1.08 -4.85 1.50
N PRO A 175 1.86 -3.76 1.64
CA PRO A 175 2.60 -3.18 0.53
C PRO A 175 3.43 -4.23 -0.20
N SER A 176 3.21 -4.39 -1.51
CA SER A 176 3.97 -5.32 -2.32
C SER A 176 5.41 -4.83 -2.46
N GLY A 177 6.36 -5.63 -1.98
CA GLY A 177 7.78 -5.35 -2.19
C GLY A 177 8.26 -5.79 -3.56
N ASP A 178 9.49 -5.39 -3.92
CA ASP A 178 10.13 -5.66 -5.22
C ASP A 178 10.19 -7.14 -5.65
N LYS A 179 9.97 -8.07 -4.71
CA LYS A 179 10.11 -9.52 -4.95
C LYS A 179 8.77 -10.26 -5.13
N ASP A 180 7.65 -9.63 -4.83
CA ASP A 180 6.33 -10.26 -4.97
C ASP A 180 5.85 -10.13 -6.43
N LYS A 181 5.20 -11.17 -6.96
CA LYS A 181 4.61 -11.11 -8.31
C LYS A 181 3.48 -10.08 -8.29
N GLU A 182 3.37 -9.24 -9.32
CA GLU A 182 2.35 -8.18 -9.40
C GLU A 182 0.90 -8.68 -9.23
N THR A 183 0.65 -9.94 -9.59
CA THR A 183 -0.69 -10.55 -9.45
C THR A 183 -1.00 -11.01 -8.03
N THR A 184 -0.01 -11.10 -7.16
CA THR A 184 -0.16 -11.55 -5.79
C THR A 184 -0.38 -10.39 -4.85
N PHE A 185 -1.13 -10.65 -3.78
CA PHE A 185 -1.35 -9.69 -2.70
C PHE A 185 -1.38 -10.45 -1.39
N LYS A 186 -1.09 -9.73 -0.30
CA LYS A 186 -1.20 -10.26 1.06
C LYS A 186 -2.12 -9.34 1.86
N VAL A 187 -2.88 -9.93 2.77
CA VAL A 187 -3.76 -9.22 3.70
C VAL A 187 -3.35 -9.62 5.11
N ILE A 188 -3.09 -8.65 5.97
CA ILE A 188 -2.94 -8.89 7.40
C ILE A 188 -4.30 -8.73 8.05
N PHE A 189 -4.65 -9.70 8.89
CA PHE A 189 -5.77 -9.62 9.80
C PHE A 189 -5.22 -9.47 11.21
N GLN A 190 -5.69 -8.48 11.95
CA GLN A 190 -5.22 -8.15 13.28
C GLN A 190 -6.41 -8.02 14.22
N ALA A 191 -6.28 -8.60 15.41
CA ALA A 191 -7.25 -8.44 16.47
C ALA A 191 -6.56 -8.05 17.79
N TYR A 192 -7.22 -7.14 18.50
CA TYR A 192 -6.74 -6.55 19.74
C TYR A 192 -7.61 -7.00 20.91
N TYR A 193 -6.99 -7.58 21.94
CA TYR A 193 -7.62 -8.03 23.17
C TYR A 193 -7.15 -7.17 24.35
N MET A 194 -7.79 -7.33 25.51
CA MET A 194 -7.35 -6.65 26.73
C MET A 194 -5.89 -6.94 27.09
N GLU A 195 -5.39 -8.15 26.79
CA GLU A 195 -4.07 -8.61 27.22
C GLU A 195 -3.19 -9.16 26.10
N ASN A 196 -3.69 -9.31 24.88
CA ASN A 196 -2.92 -9.88 23.76
C ASN A 196 -3.23 -9.16 22.43
N ILE A 197 -2.34 -9.35 21.46
CA ILE A 197 -2.57 -8.99 20.07
C ILE A 197 -2.28 -10.21 19.20
N VAL A 198 -3.18 -10.48 18.25
CA VAL A 198 -3.03 -11.62 17.33
C VAL A 198 -3.05 -11.10 15.91
N ALA A 199 -2.09 -11.53 15.11
CA ALA A 199 -2.01 -11.23 13.69
C ALA A 199 -1.87 -12.50 12.86
N SER A 200 -2.56 -12.52 11.72
CA SER A 200 -2.46 -13.56 10.72
C SER A 200 -2.35 -12.96 9.33
N VAL A 201 -1.75 -13.71 8.41
CA VAL A 201 -1.48 -13.23 7.04
C VAL A 201 -2.13 -14.17 6.06
N PHE A 202 -2.96 -13.62 5.18
CA PHE A 202 -3.42 -14.31 3.99
C PHE A 202 -2.55 -13.94 2.80
N SER A 203 -2.22 -14.92 1.97
CA SER A 203 -1.52 -14.72 0.70
C SER A 203 -2.37 -15.26 -0.44
N SER A 204 -2.60 -14.43 -1.47
CA SER A 204 -3.38 -14.86 -2.64
C SER A 204 -2.66 -15.94 -3.47
N ASN A 205 -1.33 -16.06 -3.34
CA ASN A 205 -0.53 -17.08 -4.01
C ASN A 205 -0.81 -18.49 -3.45
N SER A 206 -0.84 -18.62 -2.11
CA SER A 206 -1.11 -19.90 -1.45
C SER A 206 -2.61 -20.14 -1.23
N ARG A 207 -3.44 -19.09 -1.36
CA ARG A 207 -4.88 -19.08 -1.01
C ARG A 207 -5.13 -19.63 0.39
N SER A 208 -4.17 -19.41 1.28
CA SER A 208 -4.21 -19.89 2.66
C SER A 208 -3.79 -18.77 3.59
N SER A 209 -4.35 -18.83 4.79
CA SER A 209 -3.93 -17.98 5.90
C SER A 209 -2.93 -18.73 6.75
N SER A 210 -1.81 -18.08 7.06
CA SER A 210 -0.86 -18.54 8.07
C SER A 210 -1.06 -17.72 9.34
N ILE A 211 -1.11 -18.38 10.50
CA ILE A 211 -1.04 -17.70 11.79
C ILE A 211 0.34 -17.03 11.87
N GLY A 212 0.35 -15.71 11.98
CA GLY A 212 1.58 -14.93 12.00
C GLY A 212 2.20 -15.00 13.39
N THR A 213 1.55 -14.36 14.35
CA THR A 213 2.01 -14.27 15.74
C THR A 213 0.86 -13.97 16.70
N SER A 214 0.91 -14.55 17.89
CA SER A 214 0.19 -14.08 19.07
C SER A 214 1.22 -13.50 20.05
N THR A 215 0.94 -12.35 20.63
CA THR A 215 1.86 -11.73 21.60
C THR A 215 1.06 -11.11 22.73
N GLY A 216 1.43 -11.48 23.96
CA GLY A 216 0.88 -10.84 25.14
C GLY A 216 1.44 -9.47 25.40
N TRP A 217 0.61 -8.62 25.99
CA TRP A 217 0.97 -7.26 26.33
C TRP A 217 2.15 -7.26 27.30
N GLY A 218 2.14 -8.17 28.28
CA GLY A 218 3.26 -8.40 29.20
C GLY A 218 4.58 -8.77 28.49
N ASP A 219 4.53 -9.63 27.47
CA ASP A 219 5.71 -10.09 26.73
C ASP A 219 6.27 -9.05 25.75
N SER A 220 5.45 -8.05 25.40
CA SER A 220 5.80 -6.94 24.52
C SER A 220 6.15 -5.65 25.27
N GLY A 221 6.07 -5.66 26.61
CA GLY A 221 6.31 -4.48 27.46
C GLY A 221 5.19 -3.43 27.38
N LEU A 222 4.00 -3.85 26.94
CA LEU A 222 2.79 -3.03 26.91
C LEU A 222 2.24 -2.89 28.34
N PRO A 223 1.84 -1.67 28.76
CA PRO A 223 1.28 -1.45 30.09
C PRO A 223 -0.05 -2.19 30.25
N ASP A 224 -0.25 -2.80 31.42
CA ASP A 224 -1.49 -3.48 31.77
C ASP A 224 -2.66 -2.49 31.92
N ARG A 225 -3.78 -2.83 31.29
CA ARG A 225 -5.16 -2.34 31.42
C ARG A 225 -5.70 -1.16 30.62
N SER A 226 -6.96 -1.43 30.23
CA SER A 226 -8.04 -0.65 29.64
C SER A 226 -7.81 -0.23 28.19
N MET A 227 -8.74 -0.65 27.31
CA MET A 227 -8.87 -0.33 25.88
C MET A 227 -8.16 0.98 25.52
N GLN A 228 -6.88 0.87 25.19
CA GLN A 228 -6.14 1.95 24.58
C GLN A 228 -6.50 1.87 23.10
N SER A 229 -7.33 2.80 22.66
CA SER A 229 -7.58 2.96 21.23
C SER A 229 -6.24 3.18 20.54
N LEU A 230 -6.07 2.50 19.42
CA LEU A 230 -4.94 2.74 18.54
C LEU A 230 -5.34 3.82 17.55
N GLY A 231 -4.50 4.84 17.41
CA GLY A 231 -4.63 5.81 16.34
C GLY A 231 -4.50 5.15 14.97
N GLY A 232 -4.85 5.89 13.92
CA GLY A 232 -4.83 5.38 12.55
C GLY A 232 -3.48 4.77 12.15
N ARG A 233 -3.53 3.63 11.46
CA ARG A 233 -2.37 2.87 10.99
C ARG A 233 -1.50 3.67 10.02
N GLN A 234 -0.18 3.62 10.20
CA GLN A 234 0.79 4.33 9.37
C GLN A 234 1.87 3.35 8.89
N TYR A 235 2.34 3.52 7.66
CA TYR A 235 3.35 2.63 7.06
C TYR A 235 4.64 3.39 6.73
N SER A 236 5.78 2.84 7.17
CA SER A 236 7.10 3.39 6.88
C SER A 236 8.18 2.31 7.02
N TYR A 237 9.12 2.25 6.08
CA TYR A 237 10.27 1.33 6.08
C TYR A 237 9.90 -0.14 6.34
N GLY A 238 8.83 -0.65 5.72
CA GLY A 238 8.42 -2.05 5.88
C GLY A 238 7.78 -2.39 7.23
N CYS A 239 7.41 -1.37 8.01
CA CYS A 239 6.77 -1.53 9.30
C CYS A 239 5.46 -0.75 9.36
N PHE A 240 4.49 -1.28 10.08
CA PHE A 240 3.29 -0.54 10.48
C PHE A 240 3.47 0.06 11.87
N TYR A 241 2.91 1.25 12.06
CA TYR A 241 2.95 2.02 13.28
C TYR A 241 1.54 2.45 13.67
N TRP A 242 1.19 2.27 14.93
CA TRP A 242 -0.04 2.78 15.54
C TRP A 242 0.31 3.58 16.77
N LYS A 243 -0.21 4.80 16.86
CA LYS A 243 -0.12 5.60 18.08
C LYS A 243 -0.96 4.93 19.16
N MET A 244 -0.41 4.78 20.35
CA MET A 244 -1.18 4.34 21.51
C MET A 244 -1.80 5.57 22.15
N ASP A 245 -3.13 5.68 22.18
CA ASP A 245 -3.79 6.88 22.66
C ASP A 245 -3.53 7.11 24.15
N ARG A 246 -3.33 8.38 24.53
CA ARG A 246 -3.03 8.82 25.90
C ARG A 246 -1.74 8.27 26.49
N VAL A 247 -0.92 7.61 25.66
CA VAL A 247 0.37 7.06 26.05
C VAL A 247 1.42 7.59 25.09
N ASN A 248 2.60 7.90 25.62
CA ASN A 248 3.70 8.41 24.82
C ASN A 248 4.47 7.30 24.09
N LYS A 249 3.74 6.42 23.39
CA LYS A 249 4.27 5.19 22.80
C LYS A 249 3.66 4.90 21.43
N LEU A 250 4.43 4.20 20.62
CA LEU A 250 4.03 3.64 19.34
C LEU A 250 4.09 2.13 19.40
N LEU A 251 3.02 1.48 18.96
CA LEU A 251 3.06 0.08 18.59
C LEU A 251 3.67 -0.02 17.19
N LYS A 252 4.74 -0.79 17.05
CA LYS A 252 5.40 -1.07 15.78
C LYS A 252 5.25 -2.55 15.44
N GLN A 253 4.77 -2.86 14.23
CA GLN A 253 4.77 -4.20 13.65
C GLN A 253 5.76 -4.28 12.49
N ASP A 254 6.77 -5.13 12.60
CA ASP A 254 7.65 -5.51 11.49
C ASP A 254 6.95 -6.56 10.63
N ILE A 255 6.62 -6.21 9.39
CA ILE A 255 5.86 -7.08 8.47
C ILE A 255 6.68 -8.31 8.07
N SER A 256 7.99 -8.17 7.93
CA SER A 256 8.86 -9.26 7.47
C SER A 256 8.98 -10.38 8.51
N ARG A 257 8.94 -10.00 9.79
CA ARG A 257 9.04 -10.92 10.93
C ARG A 257 7.70 -11.20 11.60
N MET A 258 6.65 -10.47 11.22
CA MET A 258 5.37 -10.38 11.94
C MET A 258 5.58 -10.09 13.44
N LYS A 259 6.55 -9.25 13.80
CA LYS A 259 6.91 -9.02 15.21
C LYS A 259 6.40 -7.67 15.69
N PHE A 260 5.73 -7.67 16.86
CA PHE A 260 5.35 -6.46 17.57
C PHE A 260 6.45 -5.98 18.51
N THR A 261 6.64 -4.66 18.56
CA THR A 261 7.57 -3.98 19.45
C THR A 261 7.01 -2.62 19.84
N ILE A 262 7.43 -2.11 21.00
CA ILE A 262 7.04 -0.79 21.48
C ILE A 262 8.18 0.20 21.26
N VAL A 263 7.81 1.38 20.78
CA VAL A 263 8.74 2.48 20.53
C VAL A 263 8.30 3.66 21.36
N ASP A 264 9.14 4.10 22.29
CA ASP A 264 8.87 5.31 23.07
C ASP A 264 8.93 6.54 22.16
N LEU A 265 7.96 7.44 22.35
CA LEU A 265 7.91 8.74 21.70
C LEU A 265 8.71 9.79 22.52
N PRO A 266 9.14 10.89 21.89
CA PRO A 266 9.65 12.05 22.63
C PRO A 266 8.62 12.56 23.66
N PRO A 267 9.03 13.16 24.78
CA PRO A 267 8.12 13.63 25.84
C PRO A 267 6.97 14.52 25.33
N TYR A 268 5.82 14.49 26.01
CA TYR A 268 4.65 15.38 25.80
C TYR A 268 3.81 15.11 24.54
N HIS A 269 3.84 13.89 24.00
CA HIS A 269 3.03 13.51 22.84
C HIS A 269 1.88 12.57 23.21
N GLU A 270 1.50 12.46 24.48
CA GLU A 270 0.39 11.58 24.93
C GLU A 270 -0.95 11.95 24.29
N GLU A 271 -1.21 13.25 24.13
CA GLU A 271 -2.48 13.80 23.61
C GLU A 271 -2.36 14.37 22.19
N GLN A 272 -1.19 14.33 21.57
CA GLN A 272 -0.96 14.92 20.25
C GLN A 272 -1.18 13.91 19.13
N ASP A 273 -1.76 14.31 18.00
CA ASP A 273 -1.70 13.47 16.81
C ASP A 273 -0.26 13.45 16.25
N ILE A 274 0.11 12.32 15.65
CA ILE A 274 1.43 12.15 15.05
C ILE A 274 1.33 11.54 13.66
N THR A 275 2.32 11.84 12.82
CA THR A 275 2.51 11.21 11.52
C THR A 275 3.97 10.79 11.37
N ILE A 276 4.18 9.51 11.07
CA ILE A 276 5.45 8.88 10.84
C ILE A 276 5.76 8.92 9.36
N VAL A 277 6.98 9.34 9.02
CA VAL A 277 7.42 9.53 7.64
C VAL A 277 8.80 8.93 7.44
N GLU A 278 9.08 8.56 6.20
CA GLU A 278 10.43 8.22 5.76
C GLU A 278 11.25 9.50 5.56
N ALA A 279 12.42 9.60 6.20
CA ALA A 279 13.27 10.77 6.15
C ALA A 279 14.74 10.39 5.96
N GLU A 280 15.24 10.45 4.72
CA GLU A 280 16.67 10.27 4.39
C GLU A 280 17.34 9.08 5.09
N GLY A 281 16.65 7.93 5.14
CA GLY A 281 17.14 6.70 5.76
C GLY A 281 16.91 6.60 7.27
N ARG A 282 16.12 7.51 7.84
CA ARG A 282 15.72 7.57 9.25
C ARG A 282 14.21 7.70 9.37
N LEU A 283 13.67 7.28 10.50
CA LEU A 283 12.25 7.51 10.80
C LEU A 283 12.08 8.97 11.22
N GLY A 284 11.27 9.71 10.45
CA GLY A 284 10.80 11.03 10.79
C GLY A 284 9.45 10.98 11.50
N MET A 285 9.17 11.97 12.33
CA MET A 285 7.87 12.13 12.99
C MET A 285 7.48 13.60 12.94
N PHE A 286 6.24 13.86 12.49
CA PHE A 286 5.54 15.11 12.71
C PHE A 286 4.55 14.93 13.85
N SER A 287 4.39 15.95 14.68
CA SER A 287 3.28 16.02 15.62
C SER A 287 2.52 17.31 15.46
N TYR A 288 1.20 17.24 15.65
CA TYR A 288 0.32 18.39 15.67
C TYR A 288 -0.75 18.23 16.74
N ILE A 289 -1.18 19.36 17.29
CA ILE A 289 -2.35 19.46 18.17
C ILE A 289 -3.41 20.21 17.38
N ASP A 290 -4.54 19.59 17.13
CA ASP A 290 -5.68 20.29 16.53
C ASP A 290 -6.42 21.04 17.65
N ASN A 291 -6.01 22.28 17.90
CA ASN A 291 -6.76 23.19 18.74
C ASN A 291 -7.10 24.43 17.89
N ILE A 292 -8.32 24.93 18.05
CA ILE A 292 -9.07 25.87 17.17
C ILE A 292 -8.31 27.17 16.79
N SER A 293 -7.11 27.40 17.31
CA SER A 293 -6.35 28.65 17.17
C SER A 293 -4.85 28.54 16.89
N MET A 294 -4.19 27.35 16.91
CA MET A 294 -2.75 27.25 16.59
C MET A 294 -2.29 25.82 16.26
N THR A 295 -1.62 25.64 15.13
CA THR A 295 -0.94 24.40 14.74
C THR A 295 0.57 24.57 14.94
N TYR A 296 1.17 23.78 15.83
CA TYR A 296 2.64 23.66 15.92
C TYR A 296 3.07 22.35 15.26
N LEU A 297 3.94 22.44 14.26
CA LEU A 297 4.53 21.28 13.60
C LEU A 297 5.92 21.04 14.20
N LEU A 298 6.06 19.97 14.98
CA LEU A 298 7.36 19.55 15.49
C LEU A 298 7.90 18.41 14.64
N TYR A 299 9.14 18.51 14.20
CA TYR A 299 9.82 17.48 13.40
C TYR A 299 10.93 16.82 14.22
N TYR A 300 10.87 15.50 14.31
CA TYR A 300 11.88 14.69 14.98
C TYR A 300 12.43 13.65 14.01
N THR A 301 13.75 13.43 14.03
CA THR A 301 14.38 12.29 13.37
C THR A 301 14.99 11.38 14.41
N ARG A 302 14.67 10.09 14.32
CA ARG A 302 15.34 9.07 15.15
C ARG A 302 16.33 8.33 14.27
N GLN A 303 17.61 8.36 14.65
CA GLN A 303 18.62 7.51 14.02
C GLN A 303 18.23 6.04 14.19
N LYS A 304 18.51 5.24 13.16
CA LYS A 304 18.54 3.79 13.27
C LYS A 304 19.53 3.46 14.39
N ALA A 305 19.09 2.76 15.42
CA ALA A 305 20.05 2.10 16.31
C ALA A 305 20.78 1.07 15.44
N ASP A 306 22.05 1.33 15.13
CA ASP A 306 22.89 0.32 14.51
C ASP A 306 23.08 -0.85 15.48
N LYS A 307 23.14 -2.04 14.86
CA LYS A 307 23.19 -3.39 15.45
C LYS A 307 24.19 -3.53 16.61
N ASN A 308 23.78 -4.31 17.61
CA ASN A 308 24.57 -5.34 18.32
C ASN A 308 23.53 -6.16 19.11
N SER A 309 23.35 -7.47 18.93
CA SER A 309 24.35 -8.54 18.77
C SER A 309 23.82 -9.67 17.88
#